data_AF-A0A0D2LJZ9-F1
#
_entry.id   AF-A0A0D2LJZ9-F1
#
_cell.length_a   1.000
_cell.length_b   1.000
_cell.length_c   1.000
_cell.angle_alpha   90.00
_cell.angle_beta   90.00
_cell.angle_gamma   90.00
#
_symmetry.space_group_name_H-M   'P 1'
#
loop_
_entity.id
_entity.type
_entity.pdbx_description
1 polymer ?
#
loop_
_entity_poly.entity_id
_entity_poly.type
_entity_poly.pdbx_seq_one_letter_code
_entity_poly.pdbx_strand_id
1 'polypeptide(L)'
;MTGGPAEGPKGRALSIQSRDTQLPEVVQWGLRFAAGLSILVNIELLSGVAFAIKGTRALLGLPEPGVPRRAAFRLDPRPACDTAPTKEDDASESSDGASDSDDSQPRAAASIYIDIAASPLAKAKGELAPPSPGAPRLIEVEHIKVDAAQGADSEAWRVIGPYMRLYGSGALSSSTLWNPEFTHMFVPGVGSQAYFIGQAYNRTIVVGINDPLAHPDHWAEMAATFSRVFPGATYTHVGPRFAQVLKDTQGYTINDAGAETNIQVQKFNYSKRTRTIRNGARDARAAGVSVRELRAADLTPETCQQLKAVTGDWLELKTVKEEGMRVYIRHIDYDNLQLAEGVRLFVAEAPSGADAVANCAAPKTVCGFVLVDPMFRDGAVYGYVTSVNRMLRGSHPGVLKLMYDDIMSVMKREGKEVLTFGFSPFFNVQKTPFCGAWWAELSMRFCFHFANSLYGFKNLAFSKARYGGGVVGDAYHDPNVTMSHVYGATWAKAVPDMALLDNYILMMTTGFTGNAVDAFFKLARWSAKPKGAAPGADGDTPASDGSSSSGGSSSSGASKASSVAPSSRAPSEAPSRPGSAASVASLGGAERAA
;
A
#
# COMPACT_ATOMS: atom_id res chain seq x y z
N MET A 1 4.23 58.75 26.55
CA MET A 1 4.23 57.57 27.44
C MET A 1 3.32 56.52 26.81
N THR A 2 3.91 55.64 26.00
CA THR A 2 3.21 54.59 25.24
C THR A 2 3.63 53.24 25.80
N GLY A 3 2.73 52.58 26.54
CA GLY A 3 2.96 51.24 27.10
C GLY A 3 2.66 50.16 26.06
N GLY A 4 3.67 49.41 25.67
CA GLY A 4 3.54 48.22 24.82
C GLY A 4 3.07 46.99 25.60
N PRO A 5 2.51 45.97 24.92
CA PRO A 5 2.02 44.76 25.56
C PRO A 5 3.17 43.86 25.99
N ALA A 6 3.06 43.32 27.20
CA ALA A 6 4.03 42.44 27.82
C ALA A 6 4.21 41.13 27.03
N GLU A 7 5.45 40.82 26.66
CA GLU A 7 5.85 39.51 26.15
C GLU A 7 5.62 38.44 27.23
N GLY A 8 4.68 37.53 26.99
CA GLY A 8 4.51 36.33 27.80
C GLY A 8 5.73 35.40 27.70
N PRO A 9 6.03 34.62 28.75
CA PRO A 9 7.22 33.78 28.81
C PRO A 9 7.16 32.72 27.70
N LYS A 10 8.18 32.72 26.82
CA LYS A 10 8.41 31.69 25.81
C LYS A 10 8.49 30.33 26.48
N GLY A 11 7.40 29.58 26.43
CA GLY A 11 7.32 28.19 26.86
C GLY A 11 8.37 27.36 26.13
N ARG A 12 9.39 26.94 26.86
CA ARG A 12 10.45 26.06 26.36
C ARG A 12 9.80 24.69 26.15
N ALA A 13 9.40 24.39 24.91
CA ALA A 13 8.90 23.09 24.53
C ALA A 13 9.94 22.03 24.92
N LEU A 14 9.65 21.27 25.98
CA LEU A 14 10.42 20.10 26.39
C LEU A 14 10.33 19.09 25.24
N SER A 15 11.37 19.05 24.43
CA SER A 15 11.65 17.94 23.53
C SER A 15 11.84 16.70 24.39
N ILE A 16 10.76 15.96 24.64
CA ILE A 16 10.81 14.58 25.10
C ILE A 16 11.29 13.76 23.89
N GLN A 17 12.58 13.85 23.57
CA GLN A 17 13.27 12.68 23.05
C GLN A 17 13.28 11.73 24.24
N SER A 18 12.41 10.72 24.23
CA SER A 18 12.58 9.61 25.14
C SER A 18 14.03 9.15 24.97
N ARG A 19 14.84 9.29 26.02
CA ARG A 19 16.03 8.47 26.13
C ARG A 19 15.47 7.07 26.24
N ASP A 20 15.24 6.43 25.10
CA ASP A 20 14.98 5.01 25.02
C ASP A 20 16.21 4.37 25.65
N THR A 21 16.11 4.06 26.95
CA THR A 21 17.07 3.23 27.64
C THR A 21 16.98 1.88 26.97
N GLN A 22 17.75 1.72 25.90
CA GLN A 22 17.85 0.46 25.20
C GLN A 22 18.31 -0.57 26.23
N LEU A 23 17.50 -1.62 26.41
CA LEU A 23 17.86 -2.73 27.29
C LEU A 23 19.23 -3.27 26.86
N PRO A 24 20.06 -3.76 27.80
CA PRO A 24 21.33 -4.41 27.45
C PRO A 24 21.12 -5.48 26.37
N GLU A 25 22.07 -5.63 25.45
CA GLU A 25 21.91 -6.52 24.30
C GLU A 25 21.58 -7.97 24.70
N VAL A 26 22.19 -8.45 25.79
CA VAL A 26 21.92 -9.78 26.36
C VAL A 26 20.47 -9.96 26.80
N VAL A 27 19.84 -8.90 27.34
CA VAL A 27 18.43 -8.91 27.74
C VAL A 27 17.53 -8.93 26.51
N GLN A 28 17.84 -8.12 25.49
CA GLN A 28 17.10 -8.14 24.23
C GLN A 28 17.20 -9.50 23.54
N TRP A 29 18.39 -10.11 23.53
CA TRP A 29 18.61 -11.45 23.01
C TRP A 29 17.80 -12.49 23.78
N GLY A 30 17.85 -12.48 25.11
CA GLY A 30 17.07 -13.39 25.95
C GLY A 30 15.56 -13.26 25.73
N LEU A 31 15.04 -12.04 25.59
CA LEU A 31 13.63 -11.78 25.27
C LEU A 31 13.25 -12.35 23.89
N ARG A 32 14.08 -12.11 22.87
CA ARG A 32 13.84 -12.64 21.51
C ARG A 32 13.87 -14.17 21.48
N PHE A 33 14.82 -14.78 22.18
CA PHE A 33 14.94 -16.23 22.30
C PHE A 33 13.70 -16.83 22.98
N ALA A 34 13.33 -16.30 24.15
CA ALA A 34 12.16 -16.76 24.89
C ALA A 34 10.87 -16.59 24.08
N ALA A 35 10.71 -15.46 23.38
CA ALA A 35 9.58 -15.23 22.50
C ALA A 35 9.54 -16.21 21.32
N GLY A 36 10.68 -16.44 20.65
CA GLY A 36 10.77 -17.40 19.56
C GLY A 36 10.43 -18.82 20.02
N LEU A 37 10.97 -19.26 21.17
CA LEU A 37 10.68 -20.58 21.74
C LEU A 37 9.20 -20.70 22.12
N SER A 38 8.63 -19.65 22.71
CA SER A 38 7.21 -19.58 23.03
C SER A 38 6.34 -19.70 21.78
N ILE A 39 6.67 -18.98 20.69
CA ILE A 39 5.96 -19.11 19.41
C ILE A 39 6.02 -20.55 18.93
N LEU A 40 7.21 -21.15 18.87
CA LEU A 40 7.38 -22.52 18.41
C LEU A 40 6.52 -23.51 19.21
N VAL A 41 6.63 -23.49 20.54
CA VAL A 41 5.89 -24.42 21.42
C VAL A 41 4.38 -24.22 21.30
N ASN A 42 3.90 -22.96 21.33
CA ASN A 42 2.46 -22.70 21.25
C ASN A 42 1.88 -23.04 19.88
N ILE A 43 2.59 -22.75 18.79
CA ILE A 43 2.10 -23.07 17.44
C ILE A 43 2.06 -24.57 17.21
N GLU A 44 3.05 -25.34 17.65
CA GLU A 44 3.01 -26.81 17.55
C GLU A 44 1.90 -27.42 18.40
N LEU A 45 1.70 -26.92 19.63
CA LEU A 45 0.60 -27.36 20.49
C LEU A 45 -0.77 -27.07 19.85
N LEU A 46 -0.99 -25.84 19.39
CA LEU A 46 -2.24 -25.44 18.74
C LEU A 46 -2.45 -26.15 17.39
N SER A 47 -1.38 -26.47 16.67
CA SER A 47 -1.41 -27.30 15.46
C SER A 47 -1.92 -28.71 15.75
N GLY A 48 -1.48 -29.32 16.86
CA GLY A 48 -2.00 -30.62 17.33
C GLY A 48 -3.49 -30.56 17.67
N VAL A 49 -3.94 -29.51 18.35
CA VAL A 49 -5.37 -29.26 18.63
C VAL A 49 -6.16 -29.05 17.34
N ALA A 50 -5.64 -28.26 16.39
CA ALA A 50 -6.26 -28.03 15.09
C ALA A 50 -6.41 -29.33 14.29
N PHE A 51 -5.39 -30.20 14.33
CA PHE A 51 -5.45 -31.52 13.70
C PHE A 51 -6.57 -32.39 14.29
N ALA A 52 -6.68 -32.44 15.63
CA ALA A 52 -7.77 -33.16 16.30
C ALA A 52 -9.14 -32.59 15.91
N ILE A 53 -9.32 -31.27 15.93
CA ILE A 53 -10.57 -30.60 15.49
C ILE A 53 -10.90 -30.95 14.04
N LYS A 54 -9.91 -30.89 13.14
CA LYS A 54 -10.09 -31.24 11.73
C LYS A 54 -10.55 -32.70 11.58
N GLY A 55 -9.93 -33.63 12.30
CA GLY A 55 -10.33 -35.04 12.33
C GLY A 55 -11.77 -35.23 12.83
N THR A 56 -12.14 -34.59 13.94
CA THR A 56 -13.52 -34.64 14.46
C THR A 56 -14.53 -34.07 13.47
N ARG A 57 -14.22 -32.95 12.82
CA ARG A 57 -15.10 -32.35 11.80
C ARG A 57 -15.31 -33.27 10.61
N ALA A 58 -14.24 -33.89 10.12
CA ALA A 58 -14.31 -34.86 9.03
C ALA A 58 -15.17 -36.07 9.41
N LEU A 59 -15.00 -36.61 10.63
CA LEU A 59 -15.83 -37.70 11.16
C LEU A 59 -17.32 -37.34 11.26
N LEU A 60 -17.62 -36.07 11.58
CA LEU A 60 -18.99 -35.55 11.68
C LEU A 60 -19.58 -35.09 10.33
N GLY A 61 -18.84 -35.19 9.22
CA GLY A 61 -19.28 -34.70 7.92
C GLY A 61 -19.48 -33.18 7.86
N LEU A 62 -18.82 -32.43 8.74
CA LEU A 62 -18.92 -30.97 8.75
C LEU A 62 -18.09 -30.37 7.60
N PRO A 63 -18.60 -29.36 6.87
CA PRO A 63 -17.88 -28.76 5.75
C PRO A 63 -16.58 -28.11 6.21
N GLU A 64 -15.53 -28.14 5.39
CA GLU A 64 -14.26 -27.46 5.68
C GLU A 64 -14.47 -25.94 5.86
N PRO A 65 -13.82 -25.26 6.82
CA PRO A 65 -14.07 -23.83 7.09
C PRO A 65 -13.85 -22.89 5.90
N GLY A 66 -12.98 -23.25 4.94
CA GLY A 66 -12.73 -22.48 3.73
C GLY A 66 -13.72 -22.71 2.60
N VAL A 67 -14.66 -23.65 2.73
CA VAL A 67 -15.70 -23.91 1.73
C VAL A 67 -16.89 -23.00 2.00
N PRO A 68 -17.29 -22.13 1.05
CA PRO A 68 -18.40 -21.23 1.25
C PRO A 68 -19.70 -21.98 1.54
N ARG A 69 -20.42 -21.59 2.59
CA ARG A 69 -21.78 -22.07 2.83
C ARG A 69 -22.76 -21.27 1.98
N ARG A 70 -23.84 -21.92 1.56
CA ARG A 70 -24.96 -21.20 0.92
C ARG A 70 -25.54 -20.20 1.91
N ALA A 71 -25.58 -18.94 1.51
CA ALA A 71 -26.24 -17.86 2.23
C ALA A 71 -26.92 -16.94 1.22
N ALA A 72 -27.93 -16.22 1.70
CA ALA A 72 -28.51 -15.10 0.98
C ALA A 72 -28.24 -13.81 1.74
N PHE A 73 -28.03 -12.74 0.99
CA PHE A 73 -28.03 -11.38 1.50
C PHE A 73 -29.48 -10.94 1.70
N ARG A 74 -29.79 -10.37 2.86
CA ARG A 74 -31.12 -9.86 3.17
C ARG A 74 -31.19 -8.37 2.86
N LEU A 75 -31.83 -8.02 1.75
CA LEU A 75 -32.11 -6.62 1.43
C LEU A 75 -33.47 -6.24 2.01
N ASP A 76 -33.45 -5.55 3.15
CA ASP A 76 -34.67 -4.98 3.72
C ASP A 76 -35.21 -3.86 2.78
N PRO A 77 -36.54 -3.77 2.60
CA PRO A 77 -37.11 -2.69 1.82
C PRO A 77 -36.73 -1.37 2.50
N ARG A 78 -36.17 -0.43 1.73
CA ARG A 78 -36.02 0.93 2.26
C ARG A 78 -37.41 1.38 2.72
N PRO A 79 -37.56 1.88 3.96
CA PRO A 79 -38.78 2.58 4.32
C PRO A 79 -38.96 3.65 3.25
N ALA A 80 -40.16 3.71 2.64
CA ALA A 80 -40.46 4.72 1.64
C ALA A 80 -40.00 6.04 2.23
N CYS A 81 -38.94 6.62 1.66
CA CYS A 81 -38.44 7.87 2.18
C CYS A 81 -39.62 8.82 1.96
N ASP A 82 -40.20 9.36 3.04
CA ASP A 82 -41.23 10.40 3.00
C ASP A 82 -40.64 11.72 2.47
N THR A 83 -39.83 11.63 1.41
CA THR A 83 -39.46 12.73 0.53
C THR A 83 -40.63 12.99 -0.40
N ALA A 84 -41.82 13.25 0.15
CA ALA A 84 -42.64 14.27 -0.48
C ALA A 84 -41.83 15.56 -0.28
N PRO A 85 -41.42 16.27 -1.34
CA PRO A 85 -40.79 17.57 -1.16
C PRO A 85 -41.80 18.45 -0.43
N THR A 86 -41.60 18.67 0.87
CA THR A 86 -42.22 19.80 1.54
C THR A 86 -41.79 21.02 0.75
N LYS A 87 -42.75 21.65 0.06
CA LYS A 87 -42.62 23.03 -0.39
C LYS A 87 -42.33 23.84 0.88
N GLU A 88 -41.06 24.06 1.17
CA GLU A 88 -40.67 25.12 2.09
C GLU A 88 -40.96 26.43 1.38
N ASP A 89 -41.94 27.13 1.91
CA ASP A 89 -42.30 28.49 1.51
C ASP A 89 -41.09 29.40 1.73
N ASP A 90 -40.72 30.13 0.68
CA ASP A 90 -39.77 31.24 0.72
C ASP A 90 -40.23 32.29 1.74
N ALA A 91 -39.58 32.33 2.90
CA ALA A 91 -39.63 33.47 3.81
C ALA A 91 -38.21 33.83 4.24
N SER A 92 -37.76 34.94 3.67
CA SER A 92 -36.56 35.70 3.99
C SER A 92 -36.42 35.98 5.49
N GLU A 93 -35.24 35.75 6.06
CA GLU A 93 -34.68 36.67 7.05
C GLU A 93 -33.16 36.52 7.19
N SER A 94 -32.50 37.66 7.08
CA SER A 94 -31.07 37.91 7.22
C SER A 94 -30.61 37.88 8.68
N SER A 95 -29.50 37.20 8.98
CA SER A 95 -28.69 37.53 10.16
C SER A 95 -27.29 36.93 10.04
N ASP A 96 -26.29 37.82 10.08
CA ASP A 96 -24.86 37.53 10.17
C ASP A 96 -24.50 36.71 11.42
N GLY A 97 -23.56 35.77 11.25
CA GLY A 97 -22.99 35.01 12.37
C GLY A 97 -21.97 33.98 11.90
N ALA A 98 -20.70 34.39 11.82
CA ALA A 98 -19.58 33.51 11.50
C ALA A 98 -19.31 32.51 12.64
N SER A 99 -19.34 31.22 12.32
CA SER A 99 -18.67 30.18 13.12
C SER A 99 -18.19 29.05 12.22
N ASP A 100 -16.87 28.82 12.26
CA ASP A 100 -16.19 27.65 11.70
C ASP A 100 -16.78 26.36 12.27
N SER A 101 -17.38 25.54 11.42
CA SER A 101 -17.64 24.13 11.72
C SER A 101 -17.32 23.26 10.52
N ASP A 102 -16.55 22.22 10.82
CA ASP A 102 -16.03 21.15 9.99
C ASP A 102 -17.15 20.46 9.17
N ASP A 103 -17.33 20.91 7.93
CA ASP A 103 -18.37 20.43 7.03
C ASP A 103 -17.85 19.24 6.21
N SER A 104 -17.94 18.07 6.84
CA SER A 104 -17.75 16.76 6.19
C SER A 104 -19.05 15.95 6.21
N GLN A 105 -20.19 16.62 5.99
CA GLN A 105 -21.39 15.90 5.60
C GLN A 105 -21.20 15.32 4.19
N PRO A 106 -21.46 14.01 3.98
CA PRO A 106 -21.45 13.46 2.64
C PRO A 106 -22.56 14.16 1.86
N ARG A 107 -22.17 14.93 0.82
CA ARG A 107 -23.10 15.37 -0.22
C ARG A 107 -23.95 14.16 -0.60
N ALA A 108 -25.27 14.33 -0.64
CA ALA A 108 -26.21 13.28 -1.04
C ALA A 108 -25.76 12.70 -2.38
N ALA A 109 -25.00 11.60 -2.34
CA ALA A 109 -24.66 10.84 -3.50
C ALA A 109 -26.01 10.36 -4.01
N ALA A 110 -26.44 10.88 -5.17
CA ALA A 110 -27.53 10.27 -5.90
C ALA A 110 -27.19 8.77 -5.93
N SER A 111 -28.01 7.95 -5.29
CA SER A 111 -27.76 6.52 -5.21
C SER A 111 -27.83 6.00 -6.63
N ILE A 112 -26.67 5.92 -7.30
CA ILE A 112 -26.52 5.29 -8.60
C ILE A 112 -26.67 3.81 -8.31
N TYR A 113 -27.93 3.36 -8.23
CA TYR A 113 -28.23 1.96 -8.36
C TYR A 113 -27.79 1.58 -9.76
N ILE A 114 -26.72 0.80 -9.83
CA ILE A 114 -26.32 0.15 -11.07
C ILE A 114 -27.53 -0.67 -11.49
N ASP A 115 -28.16 -0.30 -12.62
CA ASP A 115 -29.37 -0.94 -13.09
C ASP A 115 -29.11 -2.45 -13.28
N ILE A 116 -29.67 -3.22 -12.34
CA ILE A 116 -29.45 -4.66 -12.21
C ILE A 116 -29.94 -5.37 -13.49
N ALA A 117 -30.91 -4.78 -14.22
CA ALA A 117 -31.47 -5.33 -15.44
C ALA A 117 -30.48 -5.39 -16.63
N ALA A 118 -29.39 -4.62 -16.57
CA ALA A 118 -28.35 -4.62 -17.60
C ALA A 118 -27.23 -5.64 -17.35
N SER A 119 -27.16 -6.28 -16.18
CA SER A 119 -26.15 -7.31 -15.92
C SER A 119 -26.46 -8.59 -16.70
N PRO A 120 -25.51 -9.12 -17.52
CA PRO A 120 -25.71 -10.37 -18.26
C PRO A 120 -26.11 -11.57 -17.37
N LEU A 121 -25.71 -11.58 -16.09
CA LEU A 121 -26.07 -12.64 -15.15
C LEU A 121 -27.54 -12.56 -14.69
N ALA A 122 -28.12 -11.36 -14.59
CA ALA A 122 -29.52 -11.20 -14.18
C ALA A 122 -30.49 -11.77 -15.23
N LYS A 123 -30.08 -11.85 -16.50
CA LYS A 123 -30.87 -12.43 -17.60
C LYS A 123 -30.82 -13.97 -17.66
N ALA A 124 -29.92 -14.63 -16.91
CA ALA A 124 -29.69 -16.07 -17.03
C ALA A 124 -30.49 -16.94 -16.03
N LYS A 125 -31.09 -16.36 -14.98
CA LYS A 125 -31.93 -17.08 -14.01
C LYS A 125 -33.38 -16.58 -14.15
N GLY A 126 -34.27 -17.48 -14.57
CA GLY A 126 -35.64 -17.18 -14.98
C GLY A 126 -36.45 -16.29 -14.02
N GLU A 127 -37.41 -15.57 -14.59
CA GLU A 127 -38.34 -14.63 -13.91
C GLU A 127 -38.89 -15.23 -12.61
N LEU A 128 -38.33 -14.83 -11.47
CA LEU A 128 -38.96 -15.02 -10.18
C LEU A 128 -40.15 -14.04 -10.08
N ALA A 129 -41.28 -14.56 -9.61
CA ALA A 129 -42.46 -13.75 -9.31
C ALA A 129 -42.10 -12.53 -8.42
N PRO A 130 -42.71 -11.36 -8.65
CA PRO A 130 -42.38 -10.15 -7.90
C PRO A 130 -42.64 -10.38 -6.40
N PRO A 131 -41.71 -9.97 -5.52
CA PRO A 131 -41.86 -10.15 -4.08
C PRO A 131 -43.06 -9.34 -3.56
N SER A 132 -43.71 -9.86 -2.52
CA SER A 132 -44.78 -9.14 -1.82
C SER A 132 -44.26 -7.80 -1.27
N PRO A 133 -45.00 -6.69 -1.42
CA PRO A 133 -44.59 -5.39 -0.90
C PRO A 133 -44.27 -5.48 0.60
N GLY A 134 -43.06 -5.06 0.99
CA GLY A 134 -42.63 -5.00 2.39
C GLY A 134 -41.87 -6.22 2.93
N ALA A 135 -41.79 -7.33 2.19
CA ALA A 135 -40.94 -8.47 2.61
C ALA A 135 -39.45 -8.21 2.24
N PRO A 136 -38.49 -8.59 3.08
CA PRO A 136 -37.07 -8.56 2.73
C PRO A 136 -36.78 -9.39 1.48
N ARG A 137 -36.06 -8.82 0.53
CA ARG A 137 -35.60 -9.54 -0.66
C ARG A 137 -34.35 -10.33 -0.30
N LEU A 138 -34.37 -11.63 -0.57
CA LEU A 138 -33.19 -12.49 -0.45
C LEU A 138 -32.45 -12.52 -1.79
N ILE A 139 -31.16 -12.18 -1.75
CA ILE A 139 -30.29 -12.18 -2.93
C ILE A 139 -29.24 -13.26 -2.74
N GLU A 140 -29.12 -14.18 -3.69
CA GLU A 140 -28.09 -15.22 -3.65
C GLU A 140 -26.70 -14.61 -3.80
N VAL A 141 -25.77 -15.11 -2.98
CA VAL A 141 -24.38 -14.67 -2.96
C VAL A 141 -23.55 -15.51 -3.93
N GLU A 142 -22.64 -14.85 -4.66
CA GLU A 142 -21.71 -15.49 -5.58
C GLU A 142 -20.27 -15.33 -5.09
N HIS A 143 -19.40 -16.29 -5.44
CA HIS A 143 -17.99 -16.28 -5.06
C HIS A 143 -17.13 -16.20 -6.31
N ILE A 144 -16.59 -15.01 -6.57
CA ILE A 144 -15.92 -14.69 -7.83
C ILE A 144 -14.42 -14.64 -7.59
N LYS A 145 -13.69 -15.58 -8.18
CA LYS A 145 -12.23 -15.64 -8.09
C LYS A 145 -11.61 -14.61 -9.01
N VAL A 146 -10.49 -14.03 -8.57
CA VAL A 146 -9.69 -13.12 -9.38
C VAL A 146 -8.82 -13.92 -10.33
N ASP A 147 -8.96 -13.67 -11.63
CA ASP A 147 -8.04 -14.17 -12.65
C ASP A 147 -7.08 -13.06 -13.05
N ALA A 148 -5.90 -13.07 -12.42
CA ALA A 148 -4.88 -12.05 -12.65
C ALA A 148 -4.36 -12.02 -14.10
N ALA A 149 -4.40 -13.16 -14.81
CA ALA A 149 -3.93 -13.23 -16.20
C ALA A 149 -4.90 -12.54 -17.17
N GLN A 150 -6.19 -12.51 -16.84
CA GLN A 150 -7.19 -11.77 -17.62
C GLN A 150 -7.26 -10.30 -17.23
N GLY A 151 -6.81 -9.91 -16.04
CA GLY A 151 -6.75 -8.51 -15.64
C GLY A 151 -8.12 -7.84 -15.70
N ALA A 152 -8.23 -6.70 -16.40
CA ALA A 152 -9.49 -5.99 -16.64
C ALA A 152 -10.51 -6.80 -17.47
N ASP A 153 -10.08 -7.81 -18.23
CA ASP A 153 -11.00 -8.68 -18.98
C ASP A 153 -11.60 -9.80 -18.11
N SER A 154 -11.13 -9.94 -16.87
CA SER A 154 -11.62 -10.96 -15.94
C SER A 154 -13.09 -10.73 -15.54
N GLU A 155 -13.78 -11.82 -15.22
CA GLU A 155 -15.13 -11.74 -14.66
C GLU A 155 -15.18 -10.89 -13.39
N ALA A 156 -14.16 -11.02 -12.53
CA ALA A 156 -14.03 -10.22 -11.30
C ALA A 156 -14.05 -8.72 -11.62
N TRP A 157 -13.23 -8.25 -12.57
CA TRP A 157 -13.25 -6.84 -12.97
C TRP A 157 -14.60 -6.43 -13.57
N ARG A 158 -15.15 -7.24 -14.48
CA ARG A 158 -16.41 -6.94 -15.16
C ARG A 158 -17.57 -6.68 -14.19
N VAL A 159 -17.67 -7.48 -13.12
CA VAL A 159 -18.81 -7.40 -12.18
C VAL A 159 -18.53 -6.55 -10.94
N ILE A 160 -17.28 -6.48 -10.47
CA ILE A 160 -16.91 -5.77 -9.24
C ILE A 160 -16.26 -4.41 -9.53
N GLY A 161 -15.60 -4.24 -10.67
CA GLY A 161 -14.96 -3.00 -11.11
C GLY A 161 -15.87 -1.76 -11.03
N PRO A 162 -17.16 -1.83 -11.40
CA PRO A 162 -18.09 -0.71 -11.17
C PRO A 162 -18.21 -0.30 -9.70
N TYR A 163 -18.28 -1.26 -8.77
CA TYR A 163 -18.32 -1.00 -7.33
C TYR A 163 -16.97 -0.52 -6.79
N MET A 164 -15.85 -1.03 -7.34
CA MET A 164 -14.51 -0.52 -7.05
C MET A 164 -14.41 0.97 -7.37
N ARG A 165 -14.94 1.40 -8.52
CA ARG A 165 -14.93 2.81 -8.94
C ARG A 165 -15.83 3.69 -8.05
N LEU A 166 -16.84 3.13 -7.41
CA LEU A 166 -17.71 3.89 -6.50
C LEU A 166 -17.18 3.94 -5.07
N TYR A 167 -16.67 2.82 -4.56
CA TYR A 167 -16.42 2.61 -3.13
C TYR A 167 -14.97 2.22 -2.78
N GLY A 168 -14.08 2.10 -3.77
CA GLY A 168 -12.71 1.62 -3.61
C GLY A 168 -11.72 2.67 -3.08
N SER A 169 -11.91 3.13 -1.85
CA SER A 169 -11.10 4.20 -1.25
C SER A 169 -9.89 3.74 -0.42
N GLY A 170 -9.71 2.43 -0.19
CA GLY A 170 -8.62 1.89 0.61
C GLY A 170 -7.34 1.64 -0.19
N ALA A 171 -6.18 1.66 0.47
CA ALA A 171 -4.88 1.44 -0.18
C ALA A 171 -4.73 0.06 -0.83
N LEU A 172 -5.53 -0.92 -0.42
CA LEU A 172 -5.54 -2.26 -1.01
C LEU A 172 -6.75 -2.50 -1.92
N SER A 173 -7.69 -1.56 -2.04
CA SER A 173 -8.93 -1.78 -2.77
C SER A 173 -8.64 -2.28 -4.18
N SER A 174 -7.89 -1.52 -4.98
CA SER A 174 -7.50 -1.92 -6.33
C SER A 174 -6.80 -3.29 -6.38
N SER A 175 -5.83 -3.55 -5.50
CA SER A 175 -5.10 -4.83 -5.43
C SER A 175 -6.00 -6.04 -5.23
N THR A 176 -7.17 -5.89 -4.59
CA THR A 176 -8.11 -7.00 -4.43
C THR A 176 -8.63 -7.57 -5.74
N LEU A 177 -8.60 -6.79 -6.83
CA LEU A 177 -9.02 -7.24 -8.17
C LEU A 177 -7.87 -7.68 -9.07
N TRP A 178 -6.62 -7.50 -8.63
CA TRP A 178 -5.43 -7.83 -9.43
C TRP A 178 -4.67 -9.04 -8.91
N ASN A 179 -4.85 -9.38 -7.64
CA ASN A 179 -4.09 -10.44 -7.00
C ASN A 179 -4.90 -11.74 -7.02
N PRO A 180 -4.34 -12.86 -7.54
CA PRO A 180 -5.07 -14.11 -7.71
C PRO A 180 -5.39 -14.81 -6.37
N GLU A 181 -4.82 -14.36 -5.27
CA GLU A 181 -5.10 -14.86 -3.92
C GLU A 181 -6.51 -14.48 -3.43
N PHE A 182 -7.13 -13.47 -4.04
CA PHE A 182 -8.44 -12.99 -3.62
C PHE A 182 -9.59 -13.68 -4.32
N THR A 183 -10.66 -13.84 -3.55
CA THR A 183 -12.00 -14.16 -4.02
C THR A 183 -12.95 -13.10 -3.46
N HIS A 184 -13.96 -12.73 -4.22
CA HIS A 184 -14.97 -11.78 -3.78
C HIS A 184 -16.28 -12.50 -3.47
N MET A 185 -16.79 -12.29 -2.26
CA MET A 185 -18.18 -12.56 -1.94
C MET A 185 -19.02 -11.44 -2.56
N PHE A 186 -19.62 -11.72 -3.73
CA PHE A 186 -20.38 -10.76 -4.53
C PHE A 186 -21.88 -10.91 -4.30
N VAL A 187 -22.55 -9.78 -4.12
CA VAL A 187 -24.01 -9.68 -4.01
C VAL A 187 -24.51 -8.83 -5.17
N PRO A 188 -25.17 -9.43 -6.18
CA PRO A 188 -25.63 -8.70 -7.36
C PRO A 188 -26.49 -7.47 -7.00
N GLY A 189 -26.10 -6.30 -7.51
CA GLY A 189 -26.79 -5.04 -7.28
C GLY A 189 -26.44 -4.34 -5.95
N VAL A 190 -25.62 -4.95 -5.10
CA VAL A 190 -25.27 -4.41 -3.78
C VAL A 190 -23.76 -4.11 -3.67
N GLY A 191 -22.90 -5.08 -4.01
CA GLY A 191 -21.46 -4.90 -3.94
C GLY A 191 -20.69 -6.18 -3.63
N SER A 192 -19.47 -6.05 -3.10
CA SER A 192 -18.65 -7.22 -2.74
C SER A 192 -17.81 -7.05 -1.47
N GLN A 193 -17.48 -8.17 -0.83
CA GLN A 193 -16.44 -8.27 0.20
C GLN A 193 -15.30 -9.14 -0.34
N ALA A 194 -14.11 -8.55 -0.50
CA ALA A 194 -12.90 -9.30 -0.84
C ALA A 194 -12.45 -10.15 0.35
N TYR A 195 -11.97 -11.36 0.08
CA TYR A 195 -11.40 -12.24 1.09
C TYR A 195 -10.34 -13.17 0.47
N PHE A 196 -9.52 -13.77 1.33
CA PHE A 196 -8.62 -14.86 0.96
C PHE A 196 -8.68 -15.97 2.00
N ILE A 197 -8.12 -17.13 1.65
CA ILE A 197 -8.08 -18.31 2.50
C ILE A 197 -6.62 -18.63 2.82
N GLY A 198 -6.28 -18.66 4.11
CA GLY A 198 -4.97 -19.09 4.59
C GLY A 198 -5.02 -20.53 5.08
N GLN A 199 -4.01 -21.34 4.75
CA GLN A 199 -3.91 -22.73 5.21
C GLN A 199 -2.51 -23.06 5.68
N ALA A 200 -2.38 -23.39 6.96
CA ALA A 200 -1.16 -23.93 7.56
C ALA A 200 -1.49 -24.62 8.89
N TYR A 201 -0.58 -25.44 9.42
CA TYR A 201 -0.73 -26.06 10.75
C TYR A 201 -2.07 -26.78 10.96
N ASN A 202 -2.51 -27.54 9.94
CA ASN A 202 -3.79 -28.27 9.93
C ASN A 202 -5.03 -27.38 10.13
N ARG A 203 -4.90 -26.07 9.90
CA ARG A 203 -5.96 -25.09 10.12
C ARG A 203 -6.17 -24.24 8.87
N THR A 204 -7.43 -23.99 8.60
CA THR A 204 -7.89 -23.12 7.51
C THR A 204 -8.52 -21.89 8.14
N ILE A 205 -8.08 -20.71 7.69
CA ILE A 205 -8.66 -19.42 8.07
C ILE A 205 -9.26 -18.75 6.85
N VAL A 206 -10.32 -17.98 7.07
CA VAL A 206 -10.93 -17.11 6.05
C VAL A 206 -10.83 -15.69 6.54
N VAL A 207 -10.28 -14.81 5.72
CA VAL A 207 -9.97 -13.43 6.12
C VAL A 207 -10.59 -12.48 5.13
N GLY A 208 -11.60 -11.72 5.57
CA GLY A 208 -12.10 -10.56 4.84
C GLY A 208 -11.06 -9.44 4.85
N ILE A 209 -10.88 -8.76 3.73
CA ILE A 209 -9.88 -7.69 3.59
C ILE A 209 -10.52 -6.39 3.11
N ASN A 210 -10.09 -5.27 3.70
CA ASN A 210 -10.66 -3.93 3.47
C ASN A 210 -12.14 -3.81 3.84
N ASP A 211 -12.62 -2.57 3.73
CA ASP A 211 -14.04 -2.25 3.77
C ASP A 211 -14.76 -2.86 2.54
N PRO A 212 -16.05 -3.24 2.66
CA PRO A 212 -16.81 -3.75 1.52
C PRO A 212 -16.87 -2.74 0.38
N LEU A 213 -16.73 -3.22 -0.84
CA LEU A 213 -16.99 -2.45 -2.07
C LEU A 213 -18.50 -2.36 -2.29
N ALA A 214 -19.19 -1.65 -1.40
CA ALA A 214 -20.63 -1.48 -1.36
C ALA A 214 -20.98 -0.15 -0.67
N HIS A 215 -22.22 0.31 -0.85
CA HIS A 215 -22.73 1.46 -0.11
C HIS A 215 -22.67 1.20 1.42
N PRO A 216 -22.27 2.19 2.26
CA PRO A 216 -22.14 2.00 3.71
C PRO A 216 -23.39 1.45 4.41
N ASP A 217 -24.59 1.81 3.96
CA ASP A 217 -25.86 1.27 4.48
C ASP A 217 -25.95 -0.25 4.41
N HIS A 218 -25.21 -0.88 3.50
CA HIS A 218 -25.21 -2.33 3.31
C HIS A 218 -24.10 -3.05 4.08
N TRP A 219 -23.16 -2.33 4.70
CA TRP A 219 -21.99 -2.94 5.34
C TRP A 219 -22.35 -3.89 6.49
N ALA A 220 -23.35 -3.54 7.31
CA ALA A 220 -23.78 -4.38 8.42
C ALA A 220 -24.28 -5.75 7.92
N GLU A 221 -25.15 -5.75 6.91
CA GLU A 221 -25.68 -6.99 6.32
C GLU A 221 -24.64 -7.73 5.47
N MET A 222 -23.71 -7.02 4.82
CA MET A 222 -22.57 -7.64 4.13
C MET A 222 -21.70 -8.43 5.13
N ALA A 223 -21.39 -7.84 6.29
CA ALA A 223 -20.65 -8.51 7.35
C ALA A 223 -21.43 -9.71 7.91
N ALA A 224 -22.73 -9.54 8.19
CA ALA A 224 -23.58 -10.63 8.65
C ALA A 224 -23.65 -11.78 7.64
N THR A 225 -23.79 -11.46 6.36
CA THR A 225 -23.78 -12.44 5.25
C THR A 225 -22.45 -13.17 5.20
N PHE A 226 -21.32 -12.46 5.26
CA PHE A 226 -20.00 -13.07 5.26
C PHE A 226 -19.78 -14.00 6.46
N SER A 227 -20.24 -13.63 7.66
CA SER A 227 -20.19 -14.50 8.84
C SER A 227 -21.09 -15.74 8.73
N ARG A 228 -22.22 -15.66 8.01
CA ARG A 228 -23.07 -16.84 7.70
C ARG A 228 -22.39 -17.78 6.70
N VAL A 229 -21.75 -17.22 5.67
CA VAL A 229 -21.00 -17.98 4.66
C VAL A 229 -19.78 -18.66 5.30
N PHE A 230 -19.03 -17.93 6.13
CA PHE A 230 -17.80 -18.38 6.78
C PHE A 230 -17.83 -18.14 8.29
N PRO A 231 -18.46 -19.06 9.06
CA PRO A 231 -18.46 -18.94 10.51
C PRO A 231 -17.04 -19.02 11.07
N GLY A 232 -16.65 -17.98 11.82
CA GLY A 232 -15.31 -17.83 12.37
C GLY A 232 -14.33 -17.06 11.49
N ALA A 233 -14.77 -16.50 10.36
CA ALA A 233 -13.93 -15.61 9.57
C ALA A 233 -13.51 -14.37 10.37
N THR A 234 -12.31 -13.88 10.09
CA THR A 234 -11.73 -12.66 10.64
C THR A 234 -11.64 -11.58 9.56
N TYR A 235 -11.31 -10.35 9.95
CA TYR A 235 -11.03 -9.28 9.01
C TYR A 235 -9.67 -8.66 9.29
N THR A 236 -9.02 -8.18 8.24
CA THR A 236 -7.77 -7.43 8.33
C THR A 236 -7.82 -6.21 7.43
N HIS A 237 -7.04 -5.20 7.77
CA HIS A 237 -6.86 -4.00 6.97
C HIS A 237 -8.19 -3.25 6.72
N VAL A 238 -9.10 -3.26 7.69
CA VAL A 238 -10.37 -2.52 7.60
C VAL A 238 -10.22 -1.09 8.10
N GLY A 239 -10.94 -0.16 7.51
CA GLY A 239 -11.02 1.22 7.95
C GLY A 239 -11.81 1.37 9.25
N PRO A 240 -11.71 2.53 9.92
CA PRO A 240 -12.36 2.76 11.21
C PRO A 240 -13.89 2.65 11.17
N ARG A 241 -14.51 3.09 10.06
CA ARG A 241 -15.98 3.06 9.92
C ARG A 241 -16.50 1.62 9.84
N PHE A 242 -15.88 0.77 9.03
CA PHE A 242 -16.29 -0.62 8.92
C PHE A 242 -15.90 -1.43 10.17
N ALA A 243 -14.75 -1.13 10.79
CA ALA A 243 -14.37 -1.71 12.08
C ALA A 243 -15.44 -1.45 13.16
N GLN A 244 -16.01 -0.24 13.19
CA GLN A 244 -17.12 0.10 14.08
C GLN A 244 -18.37 -0.75 13.78
N VAL A 245 -18.73 -0.90 12.50
CA VAL A 245 -19.84 -1.78 12.07
C VAL A 245 -19.62 -3.23 12.52
N LEU A 246 -18.41 -3.77 12.33
CA LEU A 246 -18.06 -5.13 12.76
C LEU A 246 -18.18 -5.30 14.27
N LYS A 247 -17.74 -4.32 15.05
CA LYS A 247 -17.87 -4.32 16.51
C LYS A 247 -19.34 -4.28 16.93
N ASP A 248 -20.10 -3.33 16.42
CA ASP A 248 -21.44 -3.01 16.92
C ASP A 248 -22.48 -4.04 16.48
N THR A 249 -22.36 -4.57 15.26
CA THR A 249 -23.39 -5.44 14.67
C THR A 249 -23.04 -6.92 14.75
N GLN A 250 -21.75 -7.25 14.73
CA GLN A 250 -21.29 -8.64 14.73
C GLN A 250 -20.53 -9.03 16.01
N GLY A 251 -20.21 -8.07 16.89
CA GLY A 251 -19.54 -8.35 18.17
C GLY A 251 -18.06 -8.70 18.05
N TYR A 252 -17.39 -8.28 16.98
CA TYR A 252 -15.94 -8.51 16.83
C TYR A 252 -15.12 -7.71 17.84
N THR A 253 -13.99 -8.31 18.25
CA THR A 253 -12.90 -7.60 18.94
C THR A 253 -12.02 -6.92 17.89
N ILE A 254 -11.86 -5.60 18.02
CA ILE A 254 -11.12 -4.77 17.06
C ILE A 254 -9.77 -4.35 17.66
N ASN A 255 -8.68 -4.65 16.95
CA ASN A 255 -7.32 -4.28 17.30
C ASN A 255 -6.74 -3.39 16.19
N ASP A 256 -6.05 -2.30 16.56
CA ASP A 256 -5.30 -1.49 15.60
C ASP A 256 -4.10 -2.27 15.04
N ALA A 257 -4.05 -2.43 13.73
CA ALA A 257 -3.04 -3.21 13.02
C ALA A 257 -1.86 -2.34 12.54
N GLY A 258 -1.96 -1.02 12.64
CA GLY A 258 -0.95 -0.05 12.21
C GLY A 258 -1.56 1.06 11.37
N ALA A 259 -0.70 1.82 10.68
CA ALA A 259 -1.11 3.01 9.97
C ALA A 259 -0.67 3.04 8.51
N GLU A 260 -1.49 3.67 7.68
CA GLU A 260 -1.15 4.12 6.33
C GLU A 260 -0.64 5.55 6.36
N THR A 261 0.42 5.83 5.58
CA THR A 261 0.96 7.18 5.43
C THR A 261 0.33 7.89 4.23
N ASN A 262 -0.44 8.94 4.48
CA ASN A 262 -1.18 9.69 3.46
C ASN A 262 -0.62 11.10 3.29
N ILE A 263 -0.21 11.46 2.08
CA ILE A 263 0.23 12.82 1.73
C ILE A 263 -0.96 13.58 1.15
N GLN A 264 -1.30 14.73 1.74
CA GLN A 264 -2.25 15.70 1.20
C GLN A 264 -1.59 16.47 0.05
N VAL A 265 -1.72 15.96 -1.17
CA VAL A 265 -0.92 16.34 -2.35
C VAL A 265 -0.97 17.84 -2.61
N GLN A 266 -2.15 18.45 -2.52
CA GLN A 266 -2.33 19.87 -2.82
C GLN A 266 -1.62 20.78 -1.81
N LYS A 267 -1.57 20.35 -0.54
CA LYS A 267 -1.03 21.13 0.58
C LYS A 267 0.45 20.83 0.86
N PHE A 268 0.93 19.66 0.43
CA PHE A 268 2.29 19.21 0.67
C PHE A 268 3.32 20.14 0.03
N ASN A 269 4.35 20.47 0.82
CA ASN A 269 5.54 21.21 0.39
C ASN A 269 6.75 20.74 1.19
N TYR A 270 7.94 20.76 0.59
CA TYR A 270 9.15 20.39 1.32
C TYR A 270 9.47 21.41 2.43
N SER A 271 9.73 20.91 3.62
CA SER A 271 10.18 21.68 4.79
C SER A 271 11.65 21.42 5.13
N LYS A 272 12.17 22.09 6.18
CA LYS A 272 13.51 21.81 6.73
C LYS A 272 13.67 20.34 7.15
N ARG A 273 12.60 19.70 7.62
CA ARG A 273 12.60 18.30 8.09
C ARG A 273 12.62 17.29 6.94
N THR A 274 12.08 17.64 5.79
CA THR A 274 12.10 16.81 4.58
C THR A 274 13.29 17.13 3.67
N ARG A 275 14.30 17.87 4.17
CA ARG A 275 15.48 18.29 3.39
C ARG A 275 16.24 17.11 2.79
N THR A 276 16.31 15.98 3.48
CA THR A 276 17.00 14.76 3.00
C THR A 276 16.31 14.16 1.77
N ILE A 277 14.98 14.24 1.71
CA ILE A 277 14.20 13.80 0.54
C ILE A 277 14.48 14.73 -0.64
N ARG A 278 14.29 16.04 -0.43
CA ARG A 278 14.51 17.06 -1.46
C ARG A 278 15.94 17.04 -2.02
N ASN A 279 16.94 16.97 -1.13
CA ASN A 279 18.33 16.90 -1.55
C ASN A 279 18.60 15.61 -2.33
N GLY A 280 18.10 14.46 -1.86
CA GLY A 280 18.29 13.20 -2.59
C GLY A 280 17.69 13.22 -4.00
N ALA A 281 16.50 13.82 -4.17
CA ALA A 281 15.90 13.99 -5.50
C ALA A 281 16.76 14.91 -6.41
N ARG A 282 17.22 16.05 -5.88
CA ARG A 282 18.13 16.96 -6.58
C ARG A 282 19.43 16.28 -6.98
N ASP A 283 20.03 15.53 -6.05
CA ASP A 283 21.32 14.88 -6.27
C ASP A 283 21.20 13.75 -7.31
N ALA A 284 20.08 13.01 -7.32
CA ALA A 284 19.79 12.04 -8.39
C ALA A 284 19.63 12.70 -9.76
N ARG A 285 18.91 13.82 -9.83
CA ARG A 285 18.75 14.59 -11.06
C ARG A 285 20.09 15.14 -11.56
N ALA A 286 20.95 15.60 -10.66
CA ALA A 286 22.31 16.05 -10.98
C ALA A 286 23.21 14.90 -11.46
N ALA A 287 22.96 13.67 -11.00
CA ALA A 287 23.61 12.46 -11.48
C ALA A 287 23.06 11.95 -12.83
N GLY A 288 22.19 12.71 -13.51
CA GLY A 288 21.65 12.38 -14.82
C GLY A 288 20.44 11.44 -14.80
N VAL A 289 19.88 11.13 -13.63
CA VAL A 289 18.62 10.36 -13.54
C VAL A 289 17.46 11.23 -14.02
N SER A 290 16.66 10.70 -14.94
CA SER A 290 15.39 11.28 -15.38
C SER A 290 14.22 10.36 -15.05
N VAL A 291 13.04 10.91 -14.79
CA VAL A 291 11.82 10.14 -14.57
C VAL A 291 10.81 10.44 -15.67
N ARG A 292 10.10 9.40 -16.12
CA ARG A 292 8.98 9.55 -17.07
C ARG A 292 7.83 8.64 -16.68
N GLU A 293 6.61 9.08 -16.99
CA GLU A 293 5.42 8.23 -16.92
C GLU A 293 5.28 7.43 -18.23
N LEU A 294 5.03 6.13 -18.12
CA LEU A 294 4.78 5.25 -19.26
C LEU A 294 3.31 5.18 -19.60
N ARG A 295 3.00 5.22 -20.89
CA ARG A 295 1.67 4.93 -21.45
C ARG A 295 1.66 3.50 -22.00
N ALA A 296 0.48 3.00 -22.36
CA ALA A 296 0.34 1.69 -22.98
C ALA A 296 1.24 1.52 -24.23
N ALA A 297 1.38 2.57 -25.05
CA ALA A 297 2.25 2.56 -26.23
C ALA A 297 3.76 2.49 -25.90
N ASP A 298 4.16 2.82 -24.67
CA ASP A 298 5.55 2.74 -24.21
C ASP A 298 5.93 1.34 -23.69
N LEU A 299 4.95 0.45 -23.48
CA LEU A 299 5.17 -0.91 -22.96
C LEU A 299 5.60 -1.86 -24.09
N THR A 300 6.79 -1.63 -24.62
CA THR A 300 7.42 -2.54 -25.58
C THR A 300 7.96 -3.79 -24.88
N PRO A 301 8.19 -4.90 -25.59
CA PRO A 301 8.82 -6.09 -25.02
C PRO A 301 10.15 -5.80 -24.31
N GLU A 302 10.96 -4.88 -24.85
CA GLU A 302 12.24 -4.45 -24.27
C GLU A 302 12.01 -3.71 -22.94
N THR A 303 11.04 -2.82 -22.88
CA THR A 303 10.70 -2.09 -21.65
C THR A 303 10.19 -3.06 -20.58
N CYS A 304 9.29 -3.99 -20.94
CA CYS A 304 8.82 -5.02 -20.03
C CYS A 304 9.97 -5.92 -19.54
N GLN A 305 10.94 -6.25 -20.40
CA GLN A 305 12.14 -7.00 -19.99
C GLN A 305 13.00 -6.21 -18.99
N GLN A 306 13.18 -4.90 -19.19
CA GLN A 306 13.91 -4.06 -18.24
C GLN A 306 13.19 -3.97 -16.87
N LEU A 307 11.86 -3.85 -16.86
CA LEU A 307 11.08 -3.86 -15.62
C LEU A 307 11.19 -5.21 -14.90
N LYS A 308 11.12 -6.32 -15.63
CA LYS A 308 11.36 -7.68 -15.10
C LYS A 308 12.77 -7.81 -14.50
N ALA A 309 13.79 -7.24 -15.15
CA ALA A 309 15.16 -7.24 -14.65
C ALA A 309 15.31 -6.46 -13.34
N VAL A 310 14.70 -5.26 -13.25
CA VAL A 310 14.67 -4.47 -11.99
C VAL A 310 14.02 -5.26 -10.86
N THR A 311 12.95 -5.97 -11.16
CA THR A 311 12.28 -6.84 -10.20
C THR A 311 13.14 -8.01 -9.75
N GLY A 312 13.77 -8.74 -10.68
CA GLY A 312 14.63 -9.87 -10.35
C GLY A 312 15.76 -9.45 -9.42
N ASP A 313 16.44 -8.35 -9.74
CA ASP A 313 17.52 -7.79 -8.92
C ASP A 313 17.03 -7.34 -7.53
N TRP A 314 15.85 -6.74 -7.44
CA TRP A 314 15.24 -6.35 -6.16
C TRP A 314 14.86 -7.56 -5.30
N LEU A 315 14.36 -8.64 -5.92
CA LEU A 315 13.96 -9.86 -5.20
C LEU A 315 15.15 -10.58 -4.58
N GLU A 316 16.34 -10.51 -5.19
CA GLU A 316 17.56 -11.09 -4.61
C GLU A 316 17.94 -10.46 -3.27
N LEU A 317 17.49 -9.23 -2.98
CA LEU A 317 17.73 -8.56 -1.71
C LEU A 317 16.70 -8.95 -0.62
N LYS A 318 15.63 -9.67 -0.98
CA LYS A 318 14.52 -9.91 -0.06
C LYS A 318 14.63 -11.26 0.62
N THR A 319 14.38 -11.26 1.93
CA THR A 319 14.25 -12.48 2.74
C THR A 319 12.98 -13.26 2.39
N VAL A 320 11.93 -12.55 1.97
CA VAL A 320 10.62 -13.13 1.62
C VAL A 320 10.47 -13.07 0.10
N LYS A 321 10.14 -14.22 -0.49
CA LYS A 321 9.91 -14.34 -1.94
C LYS A 321 8.61 -13.64 -2.35
N GLU A 322 8.51 -13.28 -3.63
CA GLU A 322 7.37 -12.54 -4.16
C GLU A 322 6.03 -13.23 -3.90
N GLU A 323 5.97 -14.56 -4.04
CA GLU A 323 4.76 -15.36 -3.85
C GLU A 323 4.19 -15.24 -2.43
N GLY A 324 5.07 -15.07 -1.44
CA GLY A 324 4.65 -14.91 -0.04
C GLY A 324 4.12 -13.51 0.29
N MET A 325 4.33 -12.50 -0.57
CA MET A 325 3.96 -11.11 -0.27
C MET A 325 2.67 -10.64 -0.97
N ARG A 326 2.00 -11.53 -1.73
CA ARG A 326 0.93 -11.15 -2.66
C ARG A 326 -0.39 -10.73 -2.02
N VAL A 327 -0.60 -10.89 -0.71
CA VAL A 327 -1.82 -10.38 -0.07
C VAL A 327 -1.79 -8.85 0.09
N TYR A 328 -0.64 -8.28 0.49
CA TYR A 328 -0.50 -6.84 0.72
C TYR A 328 0.28 -6.11 -0.37
N ILE A 329 0.89 -6.84 -1.30
CA ILE A 329 1.60 -6.28 -2.45
C ILE A 329 0.87 -6.69 -3.72
N ARG A 330 0.67 -5.72 -4.61
CA ARG A 330 0.06 -5.92 -5.92
C ARG A 330 0.86 -6.92 -6.76
N HIS A 331 0.19 -7.88 -7.39
CA HIS A 331 0.75 -8.73 -8.43
C HIS A 331 1.11 -7.89 -9.67
N ILE A 332 2.27 -8.18 -10.27
CA ILE A 332 2.73 -7.47 -11.46
C ILE A 332 2.68 -8.43 -12.65
N ASP A 333 1.69 -8.23 -13.49
CA ASP A 333 1.71 -8.70 -14.87
C ASP A 333 2.27 -7.58 -15.75
N TYR A 334 3.50 -7.74 -16.22
CA TYR A 334 4.16 -6.74 -17.07
C TYR A 334 3.54 -6.63 -18.45
N ASP A 335 2.86 -7.67 -18.89
CA ASP A 335 2.22 -7.71 -20.20
C ASP A 335 0.81 -7.09 -20.09
N ASN A 336 0.24 -7.03 -18.87
CA ASN A 336 -1.02 -6.35 -18.58
C ASN A 336 -1.01 -5.57 -17.24
N LEU A 337 -0.33 -4.42 -17.24
CA LEU A 337 -0.20 -3.55 -16.06
C LEU A 337 -1.50 -2.80 -15.67
N GLN A 338 -2.59 -2.98 -16.41
CA GLN A 338 -3.89 -2.32 -16.19
C GLN A 338 -3.85 -0.79 -16.32
N LEU A 339 -3.00 -0.25 -17.21
CA LEU A 339 -2.88 1.19 -17.41
C LEU A 339 -4.21 1.84 -17.88
N ALA A 340 -5.01 1.10 -18.65
CA ALA A 340 -6.33 1.55 -19.11
C ALA A 340 -7.32 1.76 -17.95
N GLU A 341 -7.15 1.04 -16.84
CA GLU A 341 -8.01 1.15 -15.65
C GLU A 341 -7.55 2.23 -14.66
N GLY A 342 -6.58 3.07 -15.08
CA GLY A 342 -6.08 4.19 -14.30
C GLY A 342 -4.87 3.88 -13.44
N VAL A 343 -4.31 2.66 -13.50
CA VAL A 343 -2.98 2.36 -12.95
C VAL A 343 -1.94 3.18 -13.72
N ARG A 344 -0.95 3.72 -13.02
CA ARG A 344 0.10 4.54 -13.65
C ARG A 344 1.47 4.00 -13.31
N LEU A 345 2.35 4.00 -14.30
CA LEU A 345 3.72 3.52 -14.18
C LEU A 345 4.69 4.68 -14.39
N PHE A 346 5.54 4.91 -13.40
CA PHE A 346 6.64 5.85 -13.48
C PHE A 346 7.95 5.07 -13.50
N VAL A 347 8.83 5.38 -14.45
CA VAL A 347 10.16 4.77 -14.53
C VAL A 347 11.23 5.83 -14.32
N ALA A 348 12.28 5.46 -13.59
CA ALA A 348 13.52 6.19 -13.51
C ALA A 348 14.52 5.59 -14.49
N GLU A 349 15.15 6.44 -15.27
CA GLU A 349 16.12 6.10 -16.30
C GLU A 349 17.43 6.80 -15.99
N ALA A 350 18.54 6.05 -16.05
CA ALA A 350 19.88 6.58 -15.84
C ALA A 350 20.77 6.29 -17.07
N PRO A 351 21.80 7.11 -17.33
CA PRO A 351 22.81 6.82 -18.35
C PRO A 351 23.49 5.47 -18.05
N SER A 352 23.70 4.65 -19.08
CA SER A 352 24.28 3.31 -18.97
C SER A 352 25.62 3.20 -19.71
N GLY A 353 26.62 2.56 -19.09
CA GLY A 353 27.95 2.30 -19.65
C GLY A 353 29.08 3.18 -19.08
N ALA A 354 30.33 2.74 -19.22
CA ALA A 354 31.51 3.44 -18.70
C ALA A 354 31.74 4.83 -19.33
N ASP A 355 31.30 5.00 -20.59
CA ASP A 355 31.45 6.24 -21.36
C ASP A 355 30.25 7.22 -21.20
N ALA A 356 29.23 6.83 -20.43
CA ALA A 356 27.96 7.57 -20.31
C ALA A 356 28.08 8.91 -19.57
N VAL A 357 29.18 9.11 -18.85
CA VAL A 357 29.46 10.35 -18.11
C VAL A 357 30.08 11.42 -19.03
N ALA A 358 30.59 11.03 -20.20
CA ALA A 358 31.29 11.93 -21.12
C ALA A 358 30.40 12.51 -22.24
N ASN A 359 29.33 11.80 -22.66
CA ASN A 359 28.48 12.21 -23.78
C ASN A 359 26.99 12.00 -23.46
N CYS A 360 26.17 13.05 -23.64
CA CYS A 360 24.71 13.06 -23.42
C CYS A 360 23.89 12.13 -24.37
N ALA A 361 24.55 11.20 -25.07
CA ALA A 361 23.98 10.30 -26.07
C ALA A 361 23.99 8.82 -25.65
N ALA A 362 24.43 8.49 -24.44
CA ALA A 362 24.40 7.11 -23.96
C ALA A 362 22.96 6.57 -23.86
N PRO A 363 22.73 5.29 -24.20
CA PRO A 363 21.43 4.67 -24.02
C PRO A 363 21.04 4.72 -22.54
N LYS A 364 19.83 5.18 -22.27
CA LYS A 364 19.28 5.18 -20.91
C LYS A 364 18.73 3.80 -20.59
N THR A 365 19.00 3.32 -19.39
CA THR A 365 18.41 2.06 -18.88
C THR A 365 17.50 2.37 -17.70
N VAL A 366 16.38 1.65 -17.61
CA VAL A 366 15.50 1.73 -16.45
C VAL A 366 16.27 1.25 -15.21
N CYS A 367 16.42 2.12 -14.22
CA CYS A 367 17.09 1.85 -12.96
C CYS A 367 16.13 1.72 -11.78
N GLY A 368 14.86 2.09 -11.97
CA GLY A 368 13.80 1.88 -10.99
C GLY A 368 12.43 2.20 -11.56
N PHE A 369 11.38 1.77 -10.87
CA PHE A 369 10.02 2.10 -11.23
C PHE A 369 9.09 2.16 -10.02
N VAL A 370 7.99 2.88 -10.17
CA VAL A 370 6.87 2.96 -9.23
C VAL A 370 5.56 2.74 -9.98
N LEU A 371 4.77 1.78 -9.51
CA LEU A 371 3.36 1.66 -9.86
C LEU A 371 2.52 2.36 -8.82
N VAL A 372 1.56 3.15 -9.29
CA VAL A 372 0.53 3.72 -8.43
C VAL A 372 -0.85 3.26 -8.90
N ASP A 373 -1.63 2.74 -7.96
CA ASP A 373 -2.99 2.28 -8.22
C ASP A 373 -3.98 3.39 -7.86
N PRO A 374 -5.04 3.56 -8.64
CA PRO A 374 -6.06 4.56 -8.34
C PRO A 374 -6.83 4.19 -7.07
N MET A 375 -7.18 5.21 -6.30
CA MET A 375 -8.21 5.14 -5.26
C MET A 375 -9.41 5.93 -5.74
N PHE A 376 -10.58 5.33 -5.57
CA PHE A 376 -11.82 5.86 -6.13
C PHE A 376 -12.79 6.32 -5.05
N ARG A 377 -13.58 7.33 -5.42
CA ARG A 377 -14.74 7.81 -4.68
C ARG A 377 -15.74 8.37 -5.68
N ASP A 378 -16.98 7.90 -5.61
CA ASP A 378 -18.08 8.40 -6.45
C ASP A 378 -17.78 8.36 -7.96
N GLY A 379 -17.10 7.30 -8.42
CA GLY A 379 -16.76 7.10 -9.83
C GLY A 379 -15.50 7.84 -10.29
N ALA A 380 -14.89 8.68 -9.45
CA ALA A 380 -13.72 9.48 -9.78
C ALA A 380 -12.47 9.02 -9.02
N VAL A 381 -11.31 9.18 -9.66
CA VAL A 381 -10.00 8.97 -9.00
C VAL A 381 -9.66 10.22 -8.19
N TYR A 382 -9.83 10.13 -6.87
CA TYR A 382 -9.51 11.23 -5.94
C TYR A 382 -8.04 11.17 -5.47
N GLY A 383 -7.40 10.00 -5.54
CA GLY A 383 -6.03 9.82 -5.11
C GLY A 383 -5.39 8.54 -5.62
N TYR A 384 -4.17 8.27 -5.18
CA TYR A 384 -3.39 7.10 -5.58
C TYR A 384 -2.69 6.44 -4.39
N VAL A 385 -2.51 5.13 -4.47
CA VAL A 385 -1.64 4.35 -3.58
C VAL A 385 -0.40 3.92 -4.33
N THR A 386 0.76 4.02 -3.68
CA THR A 386 1.98 3.39 -4.18
C THR A 386 1.92 1.88 -3.97
N SER A 387 1.53 1.15 -5.01
CA SER A 387 1.32 -0.30 -4.96
C SER A 387 2.64 -1.06 -5.06
N VAL A 388 3.56 -0.60 -5.91
CA VAL A 388 4.90 -1.20 -6.07
C VAL A 388 5.94 -0.10 -6.24
N ASN A 389 7.09 -0.26 -5.59
CA ASN A 389 8.29 0.52 -5.89
C ASN A 389 9.52 -0.40 -5.87
N ARG A 390 10.32 -0.37 -6.94
CA ARG A 390 11.50 -1.22 -7.12
C ARG A 390 12.63 -0.41 -7.77
N MET A 391 13.87 -0.79 -7.48
CA MET A 391 15.07 -0.10 -7.94
C MET A 391 16.23 -1.09 -8.01
N LEU A 392 17.07 -0.98 -9.04
CA LEU A 392 18.28 -1.78 -9.20
C LEU A 392 19.28 -1.49 -8.08
N ARG A 393 19.99 -2.52 -7.64
CA ARG A 393 21.19 -2.46 -6.82
C ARG A 393 22.22 -1.54 -7.47
N GLY A 394 22.86 -0.70 -6.67
CA GLY A 394 23.86 0.26 -7.15
C GLY A 394 23.29 1.52 -7.81
N SER A 395 21.97 1.60 -8.02
CA SER A 395 21.35 2.86 -8.47
C SER A 395 21.59 3.99 -7.47
N HIS A 396 21.56 5.24 -7.97
CA HIS A 396 21.74 6.41 -7.11
C HIS A 396 20.71 6.39 -5.94
N PRO A 397 21.12 6.60 -4.67
CA PRO A 397 20.23 6.54 -3.49
C PRO A 397 19.07 7.55 -3.46
N GLY A 398 19.04 8.46 -4.43
CA GLY A 398 18.01 9.46 -4.65
C GLY A 398 16.93 9.08 -5.68
N VAL A 399 17.07 7.97 -6.41
CA VAL A 399 16.16 7.58 -7.50
C VAL A 399 14.70 7.49 -7.04
N LEU A 400 14.41 6.75 -5.96
CA LEU A 400 13.03 6.67 -5.43
C LEU A 400 12.50 8.05 -5.01
N LYS A 401 13.34 8.88 -4.38
CA LYS A 401 12.93 10.24 -3.94
C LYS A 401 12.60 11.14 -5.12
N LEU A 402 13.37 11.03 -6.21
CA LEU A 402 13.12 11.73 -7.46
C LEU A 402 11.84 11.24 -8.13
N MET A 403 11.57 9.94 -8.15
CA MET A 403 10.30 9.42 -8.67
C MET A 403 9.09 9.99 -7.91
N TYR A 404 9.15 10.03 -6.58
CA TYR A 404 8.04 10.61 -5.80
C TYR A 404 7.92 12.13 -5.96
N ASP A 405 9.02 12.87 -6.16
CA ASP A 405 9.01 14.30 -6.51
C ASP A 405 8.20 14.54 -7.80
N ASP A 406 8.47 13.75 -8.84
CA ASP A 406 7.80 13.84 -10.14
C ASP A 406 6.34 13.34 -10.07
N ILE A 407 6.07 12.23 -9.36
CA ILE A 407 4.71 11.72 -9.11
C ILE A 407 3.87 12.78 -8.39
N MET A 408 4.35 13.32 -7.26
CA MET A 408 3.62 14.36 -6.53
C MET A 408 3.37 15.59 -7.39
N SER A 409 4.33 15.99 -8.23
CA SER A 409 4.17 17.10 -9.16
C SER A 409 3.06 16.85 -10.18
N VAL A 410 2.98 15.64 -10.73
CA VAL A 410 1.90 15.22 -11.64
C VAL A 410 0.55 15.23 -10.93
N MET A 411 0.45 14.55 -9.78
CA MET A 411 -0.80 14.46 -9.01
C MET A 411 -1.29 15.84 -8.56
N LYS A 412 -0.36 16.75 -8.21
CA LYS A 412 -0.68 18.13 -7.83
C LYS A 412 -1.29 18.90 -9.01
N ARG A 413 -0.68 18.83 -10.20
CA ARG A 413 -1.22 19.47 -11.42
C ARG A 413 -2.60 18.95 -11.80
N GLU A 414 -2.87 17.67 -11.56
CA GLU A 414 -4.17 17.03 -11.85
C GLU A 414 -5.22 17.24 -10.75
N GLY A 415 -4.90 17.99 -9.68
CA GLY A 415 -5.85 18.26 -8.61
C GLY A 415 -6.16 17.05 -7.71
N LYS A 416 -5.30 16.03 -7.69
CA LYS A 416 -5.52 14.85 -6.82
C LYS A 416 -5.36 15.23 -5.35
N GLU A 417 -6.18 14.64 -4.49
CA GLU A 417 -6.25 14.97 -3.07
C GLU A 417 -5.11 14.30 -2.30
N VAL A 418 -4.93 12.99 -2.52
CA VAL A 418 -4.08 12.15 -1.68
C VAL A 418 -3.15 11.24 -2.49
N LEU A 419 -1.92 11.10 -2.00
CA LEU A 419 -0.98 10.04 -2.38
C LEU A 419 -0.64 9.25 -1.13
N THR A 420 -1.02 7.98 -1.08
CA THR A 420 -0.69 7.10 0.05
C THR A 420 0.52 6.23 -0.27
N PHE A 421 1.43 6.09 0.70
CA PHE A 421 2.51 5.11 0.64
C PHE A 421 2.08 3.75 1.19
N GLY A 422 0.79 3.59 1.52
CA GLY A 422 0.19 2.37 2.01
C GLY A 422 0.62 2.00 3.43
N PHE A 423 0.33 0.76 3.79
CA PHE A 423 0.36 0.26 5.16
C PHE A 423 1.76 0.06 5.75
N SER A 424 1.93 0.47 7.01
CA SER A 424 3.07 0.16 7.86
C SER A 424 2.60 -0.73 9.03
N PRO A 425 2.83 -2.06 8.95
CA PRO A 425 2.30 -2.97 9.94
C PRO A 425 2.86 -2.70 11.33
N PHE A 426 1.96 -2.69 12.30
CA PHE A 426 2.21 -2.51 13.73
C PHE A 426 2.88 -1.18 14.10
N PHE A 427 2.94 -0.25 13.15
CA PHE A 427 3.45 1.09 13.39
C PHE A 427 2.39 1.96 14.06
N ASN A 428 2.78 2.63 15.14
CA ASN A 428 1.92 3.57 15.87
C ASN A 428 0.59 2.98 16.39
N VAL A 429 0.57 1.70 16.78
CA VAL A 429 -0.66 1.01 17.24
C VAL A 429 -1.32 1.70 18.44
N GLN A 430 -2.58 2.08 18.27
CA GLN A 430 -3.42 2.81 19.22
C GLN A 430 -4.38 1.89 19.99
N LYS A 431 -4.82 2.39 21.16
CA LYS A 431 -5.92 1.80 21.96
C LYS A 431 -7.25 2.52 21.78
N THR A 432 -7.27 3.57 20.98
CA THR A 432 -8.46 4.37 20.68
C THR A 432 -8.62 4.50 19.17
N PRO A 433 -9.85 4.48 18.64
CA PRO A 433 -11.13 4.36 19.35
C PRO A 433 -11.43 2.92 19.81
N PHE A 434 -10.62 1.94 19.42
CA PHE A 434 -10.84 0.53 19.74
C PHE A 434 -9.79 -0.02 20.71
N CYS A 435 -10.27 -0.68 21.76
CA CYS A 435 -9.44 -1.42 22.70
C CYS A 435 -9.73 -2.92 22.53
N GLY A 436 -8.94 -3.58 21.67
CA GLY A 436 -9.09 -5.00 21.40
C GLY A 436 -8.44 -5.90 22.45
N ALA A 437 -8.12 -7.14 22.08
CA ALA A 437 -7.47 -8.07 22.99
C ALA A 437 -6.03 -7.60 23.32
N TRP A 438 -5.71 -7.52 24.61
CA TRP A 438 -4.40 -7.02 25.07
C TRP A 438 -3.22 -7.85 24.55
N TRP A 439 -3.41 -9.17 24.38
CA TRP A 439 -2.36 -10.05 23.89
C TRP A 439 -2.06 -9.82 22.40
N ALA A 440 -3.08 -9.45 21.61
CA ALA A 440 -2.90 -9.11 20.20
C ALA A 440 -2.16 -7.77 20.07
N GLU A 441 -2.52 -6.77 20.88
CA GLU A 441 -1.75 -5.53 20.95
C GLU A 441 -0.29 -5.78 21.35
N LEU A 442 -0.08 -6.59 22.39
CA LEU A 442 1.25 -6.95 22.87
C LEU A 442 2.07 -7.64 21.78
N SER A 443 1.48 -8.60 21.04
CA SER A 443 2.17 -9.30 19.97
C SER A 443 2.54 -8.37 18.82
N MET A 444 1.65 -7.47 18.41
CA MET A 444 1.92 -6.49 17.36
C MET A 444 3.06 -5.53 17.76
N ARG A 445 3.01 -4.98 18.99
CA ARG A 445 4.09 -4.14 19.53
C ARG A 445 5.40 -4.92 19.61
N PHE A 446 5.36 -6.16 20.09
CA PHE A 446 6.54 -7.03 20.12
C PHE A 446 7.12 -7.22 18.72
N CYS A 447 6.29 -7.53 17.72
CA CYS A 447 6.73 -7.69 16.34
C CYS A 447 7.39 -6.42 15.79
N PHE A 448 6.77 -5.26 15.99
CA PHE A 448 7.33 -3.98 15.57
C PHE A 448 8.70 -3.70 16.19
N HIS A 449 8.86 -3.97 17.49
CA HIS A 449 10.09 -3.64 18.20
C HIS A 449 11.21 -4.68 18.01
N PHE A 450 10.87 -5.97 17.97
CA PHE A 450 11.83 -7.07 18.11
C PHE A 450 11.87 -8.05 16.94
N ALA A 451 10.84 -8.10 16.07
CA ALA A 451 10.76 -9.06 14.96
C ALA A 451 11.18 -8.47 13.60
N ASN A 452 12.07 -7.48 13.58
CA ASN A 452 12.52 -6.83 12.34
C ASN A 452 13.35 -7.76 11.43
N SER A 453 13.86 -8.88 11.96
CA SER A 453 14.50 -9.95 11.18
C SER A 453 13.49 -10.85 10.45
N LEU A 454 12.22 -10.86 10.85
CA LEU A 454 11.15 -11.56 10.15
C LEU A 454 10.64 -10.70 9.00
N TYR A 455 10.37 -9.44 9.29
CA TYR A 455 9.91 -8.44 8.33
C TYR A 455 10.41 -7.06 8.76
N GLY A 456 10.83 -6.22 7.81
CA GLY A 456 11.43 -4.91 8.09
C GLY A 456 10.43 -3.83 8.54
N PHE A 457 9.67 -4.08 9.62
CA PHE A 457 8.59 -3.23 10.12
C PHE A 457 9.03 -1.76 10.33
N LYS A 458 10.10 -1.57 11.11
CA LYS A 458 10.64 -0.23 11.42
C LYS A 458 11.17 0.46 10.17
N ASN A 459 11.99 -0.22 9.38
CA ASN A 459 12.60 0.35 8.18
C ASN A 459 11.54 0.81 7.18
N LEU A 460 10.48 0.02 7.01
CA LEU A 460 9.33 0.40 6.20
C LEU A 460 8.64 1.64 6.77
N ALA A 461 8.25 1.64 8.05
CA ALA A 461 7.57 2.76 8.69
C ALA A 461 8.40 4.07 8.62
N PHE A 462 9.68 4.01 8.96
CA PHE A 462 10.57 5.17 8.92
C PHE A 462 10.82 5.68 7.50
N SER A 463 10.84 4.81 6.49
CA SER A 463 10.96 5.24 5.09
C SER A 463 9.81 6.14 4.66
N LYS A 464 8.58 5.83 5.09
CA LYS A 464 7.37 6.60 4.78
C LYS A 464 7.26 7.84 5.66
N ALA A 465 7.56 7.72 6.95
CA ALA A 465 7.51 8.82 7.91
C ALA A 465 8.44 10.00 7.58
N ARG A 466 9.52 9.75 6.82
CA ARG A 466 10.44 10.81 6.35
C ARG A 466 9.75 11.87 5.49
N TYR A 467 8.66 11.53 4.81
CA TYR A 467 7.88 12.51 4.03
C TYR A 467 7.04 13.41 4.93
N GLY A 468 6.59 12.93 6.09
CA GLY A 468 5.97 13.74 7.15
C GLY A 468 6.98 14.47 8.04
N GLY A 469 8.28 14.44 7.72
CA GLY A 469 9.32 15.03 8.55
C GLY A 469 9.57 14.32 9.88
N GLY A 470 9.11 13.08 10.03
CA GLY A 470 9.15 12.29 11.28
C GLY A 470 7.80 12.25 12.01
N VAL A 471 7.74 11.56 13.14
CA VAL A 471 6.54 11.38 13.96
C VAL A 471 6.80 11.89 15.38
N VAL A 472 5.81 12.55 15.98
CA VAL A 472 5.78 12.92 17.39
C VAL A 472 4.48 12.46 18.00
N GLY A 473 4.56 11.56 18.97
CA GLY A 473 3.37 10.87 19.48
C GLY A 473 2.67 10.15 18.33
N ASP A 474 1.41 10.50 18.11
CA ASP A 474 0.54 9.83 17.15
C ASP A 474 0.39 10.60 15.82
N ALA A 475 1.14 11.68 15.63
CA ALA A 475 1.02 12.55 14.47
C ALA A 475 2.36 12.75 13.76
N TYR A 476 2.30 12.97 12.44
CA TYR A 476 3.46 13.43 11.70
C TYR A 476 3.83 14.87 12.09
N HIS A 477 5.10 15.19 11.91
CA HIS A 477 5.62 16.54 12.12
C HIS A 477 5.07 17.56 11.10
N ASP A 478 4.79 17.12 9.88
CA ASP A 478 4.12 17.89 8.85
C ASP A 478 2.61 17.59 8.89
N PRO A 479 1.75 18.58 9.16
CA PRO A 479 0.30 18.36 9.24
C PRO A 479 -0.33 17.98 7.88
N ASN A 480 0.40 18.18 6.77
CA ASN A 480 -0.05 17.77 5.43
C ASN A 480 0.26 16.31 5.13
N VAL A 481 0.88 15.59 6.08
CA VAL A 481 1.01 14.15 6.04
C VAL A 481 0.21 13.60 7.21
N THR A 482 -0.73 12.71 6.92
CA THR A 482 -1.68 12.17 7.89
C THR A 482 -1.51 10.66 8.03
N MET A 483 -1.86 10.11 9.18
CA MET A 483 -1.96 8.66 9.38
C MET A 483 -3.42 8.23 9.31
N SER A 484 -3.72 7.23 8.49
CA SER A 484 -5.00 6.52 8.58
C SER A 484 -4.76 5.15 9.19
N HIS A 485 -5.34 4.92 10.36
CA HIS A 485 -5.23 3.65 11.05
C HIS A 485 -6.10 2.60 10.37
N VAL A 486 -5.56 1.38 10.28
CA VAL A 486 -6.26 0.21 9.77
C VAL A 486 -6.33 -0.85 10.85
N TYR A 487 -7.41 -1.62 10.87
CA TYR A 487 -7.74 -2.49 11.99
C TYR A 487 -7.81 -3.95 11.56
N GLY A 488 -7.55 -4.84 12.52
CA GLY A 488 -7.91 -6.25 12.45
C GLY A 488 -9.13 -6.52 13.33
N ALA A 489 -10.06 -7.33 12.83
CA ALA A 489 -11.24 -7.76 13.56
C ALA A 489 -11.20 -9.28 13.76
N THR A 490 -11.25 -9.73 15.01
CA THR A 490 -11.20 -11.16 15.34
C THR A 490 -12.25 -11.51 16.39
N TRP A 491 -12.56 -12.80 16.52
CA TRP A 491 -13.36 -13.34 17.64
C TRP A 491 -12.52 -13.54 18.91
N ALA A 492 -11.36 -12.88 19.00
CA ALA A 492 -10.40 -13.10 20.07
C ALA A 492 -11.03 -12.78 21.43
N LYS A 493 -10.83 -13.71 22.36
CA LYS A 493 -11.14 -13.55 23.78
C LYS A 493 -9.96 -12.89 24.49
N ALA A 494 -10.16 -12.56 25.77
CA ALA A 494 -9.13 -11.98 26.63
C ALA A 494 -7.90 -12.91 26.83
N VAL A 495 -8.05 -14.21 26.58
CA VAL A 495 -6.98 -15.22 26.69
C VAL A 495 -6.60 -15.71 25.30
N PRO A 496 -5.30 -15.93 25.00
CA PRO A 496 -4.87 -16.54 23.74
C PRO A 496 -5.51 -17.92 23.55
N ASP A 497 -6.18 -18.12 22.43
CA ASP A 497 -6.78 -19.39 22.01
C ASP A 497 -6.39 -19.72 20.56
N MET A 498 -7.26 -20.40 19.81
CA MET A 498 -7.06 -20.63 18.38
C MET A 498 -6.85 -19.35 17.57
N ALA A 499 -7.29 -18.18 18.07
CA ALA A 499 -7.01 -16.88 17.47
C ALA A 499 -5.51 -16.55 17.43
N LEU A 500 -4.70 -17.09 18.34
CA LEU A 500 -3.24 -16.95 18.27
C LEU A 500 -2.70 -17.67 17.02
N LEU A 501 -3.16 -18.90 16.79
CA LEU A 501 -2.79 -19.65 15.60
C LEU A 501 -3.34 -19.00 14.32
N ASP A 502 -4.57 -18.46 14.35
CA ASP A 502 -5.15 -17.72 13.22
C ASP A 502 -4.30 -16.52 12.83
N ASN A 503 -3.89 -15.71 13.81
CA ASN A 503 -3.02 -14.56 13.57
C ASN A 503 -1.66 -15.01 13.02
N TYR A 504 -1.10 -16.12 13.50
CA TYR A 504 0.16 -16.64 12.96
C TYR A 504 0.01 -17.10 11.51
N ILE A 505 -1.07 -17.81 11.17
CA ILE A 505 -1.36 -18.22 9.80
C ILE A 505 -1.57 -17.00 8.90
N LEU A 506 -2.26 -15.95 9.39
CA LEU A 506 -2.41 -14.68 8.69
C LEU A 506 -1.04 -14.03 8.40
N MET A 507 -0.16 -13.96 9.41
CA MET A 507 1.19 -13.41 9.25
C MET A 507 2.03 -14.22 8.25
N MET A 508 1.91 -15.55 8.23
CA MET A 508 2.59 -16.38 7.22
C MET A 508 2.03 -16.16 5.82
N THR A 509 0.70 -16.16 5.69
CA THR A 509 0.00 -16.03 4.39
C THR A 509 0.29 -14.67 3.75
N THR A 510 0.50 -13.65 4.57
CA THR A 510 0.84 -12.29 4.13
C THR A 510 2.35 -12.04 4.01
N GLY A 511 3.19 -13.04 4.31
CA GLY A 511 4.63 -12.97 4.14
C GLY A 511 5.36 -12.20 5.23
N PHE A 512 4.74 -11.91 6.36
CA PHE A 512 5.42 -11.28 7.50
C PHE A 512 6.31 -12.27 8.26
N THR A 513 5.99 -13.56 8.21
CA THR A 513 6.77 -14.61 8.87
C THR A 513 6.90 -15.85 7.97
N GLY A 514 7.99 -16.60 8.16
CA GLY A 514 8.09 -17.98 7.66
C GLY A 514 7.37 -18.96 8.60
N ASN A 515 7.68 -20.24 8.47
CA ASN A 515 7.23 -21.26 9.43
C ASN A 515 7.80 -21.01 10.84
N ALA A 516 7.19 -21.60 11.87
CA ALA A 516 7.53 -21.42 13.28
C ALA A 516 9.00 -21.69 13.61
N VAL A 517 9.61 -22.68 12.96
CA VAL A 517 11.03 -23.01 13.13
C VAL A 517 11.93 -21.94 12.55
N ASP A 518 11.66 -21.49 11.32
CA ASP A 518 12.37 -20.40 10.66
C ASP A 518 12.20 -19.08 11.45
N ALA A 519 10.98 -18.80 11.92
CA ALA A 519 10.70 -17.65 12.77
C ALA A 519 11.50 -17.69 14.08
N PHE A 520 11.57 -18.85 14.74
CA PHE A 520 12.40 -19.05 15.92
C PHE A 520 13.87 -18.76 15.63
N PHE A 521 14.46 -19.37 14.60
CA PHE A 521 15.87 -19.16 14.27
C PHE A 521 16.20 -17.71 13.86
N LYS A 522 15.30 -17.05 13.13
CA LYS A 522 15.44 -15.63 12.76
C LYS A 522 15.33 -14.70 13.97
N LEU A 523 14.45 -14.99 14.93
CA LEU A 523 14.33 -14.22 16.18
C LEU A 523 15.55 -14.45 17.09
N ALA A 524 16.01 -15.69 17.20
CA ALA A 524 17.20 -16.05 17.97
C ALA A 524 18.52 -15.55 17.34
N ARG A 525 18.46 -15.02 16.09
CA ARG A 525 19.63 -14.66 15.26
C ARG A 525 20.61 -15.82 15.08
N TRP A 526 20.10 -17.05 15.09
CA TRP A 526 20.88 -18.28 14.92
C TRP A 526 20.94 -18.78 13.47
N SER A 527 20.33 -18.06 12.53
CA SER A 527 20.44 -18.36 11.10
C SER A 527 21.91 -18.31 10.65
N ALA A 528 22.43 -19.46 10.23
CA ALA A 528 23.79 -19.62 9.74
C ALA A 528 23.95 -19.10 8.30
N LYS A 529 24.49 -17.89 8.16
CA LYS A 529 25.58 -17.47 7.23
C LYS A 529 25.39 -16.01 6.77
N PRO A 530 26.31 -15.10 7.11
CA PRO A 530 26.54 -13.95 6.25
C PRO A 530 27.34 -14.43 5.04
N LYS A 531 26.67 -14.78 3.94
CA LYS A 531 27.35 -14.88 2.63
C LYS A 531 27.35 -13.49 2.00
N GLY A 532 28.45 -12.75 2.18
CA GLY A 532 28.90 -11.74 1.22
C GLY A 532 28.03 -10.50 1.02
N ALA A 533 27.28 -10.02 2.01
CA ALA A 533 26.69 -8.69 1.93
C ALA A 533 27.82 -7.64 2.03
N ALA A 534 27.97 -6.80 1.01
CA ALA A 534 28.92 -5.69 1.02
C ALA A 534 28.64 -4.76 2.22
N PRO A 535 29.66 -4.24 2.92
CA PRO A 535 29.48 -3.35 4.05
C PRO A 535 28.86 -2.04 3.57
N GLY A 536 27.55 -1.84 3.80
CA GLY A 536 26.88 -0.59 3.41
C GLY A 536 25.35 -0.56 3.52
N ALA A 537 24.66 -1.68 3.76
CA ALA A 537 23.18 -1.71 3.75
C ALA A 537 22.51 -1.83 5.14
N ASP A 538 23.23 -2.21 6.19
CA ASP A 538 22.67 -2.31 7.54
C ASP A 538 22.75 -0.97 8.28
N GLY A 539 21.87 -0.05 7.88
CA GLY A 539 21.59 1.18 8.61
C GLY A 539 20.66 0.92 9.80
N ASP A 540 21.09 0.12 10.78
CA ASP A 540 20.38 -0.09 12.04
C ASP A 540 20.72 0.99 13.11
N THR A 541 21.42 2.05 12.72
CA THR A 541 21.63 3.22 13.58
C THR A 541 20.74 4.37 13.10
N PRO A 542 19.84 4.92 13.93
CA PRO A 542 19.27 6.23 13.63
C PRO A 542 20.43 7.22 13.64
N ALA A 543 20.79 7.74 12.47
CA ALA A 543 21.80 8.77 12.35
C ALA A 543 21.33 10.04 13.08
N SER A 544 21.67 10.13 14.36
CA SER A 544 21.81 11.38 15.09
C SER A 544 23.11 12.06 14.65
N ASP A 545 23.04 13.39 14.54
CA ASP A 545 24.15 14.33 14.43
C ASP A 545 24.78 14.55 13.05
N GLY A 546 24.01 15.21 12.19
CA GLY A 546 24.57 16.08 11.15
C GLY A 546 24.97 17.44 11.74
N SER A 547 26.17 17.53 12.33
CA SER A 547 26.87 18.81 12.51
C SER A 547 27.77 19.04 11.29
N SER A 548 27.31 19.90 10.38
CA SER A 548 28.16 20.43 9.31
C SER A 548 28.55 21.86 9.66
N SER A 549 29.70 22.03 10.31
CA SER A 549 30.40 23.30 10.37
C SER A 549 31.20 23.48 9.09
N SER A 550 30.69 24.31 8.17
CA SER A 550 31.49 24.89 7.09
C SER A 550 31.98 26.26 7.54
N GLY A 551 33.24 26.33 8.01
CA GLY A 551 33.98 27.58 8.15
C GLY A 551 35.11 27.57 7.12
N GLY A 552 34.98 28.40 6.10
CA GLY A 552 36.07 28.67 5.16
C GLY A 552 37.03 29.71 5.72
N SER A 553 38.31 29.54 5.47
CA SER A 553 39.26 30.65 5.41
C SER A 553 40.38 30.33 4.44
N SER A 554 40.49 31.21 3.45
CA SER A 554 41.57 31.40 2.49
C SER A 554 42.94 31.59 3.12
N SER A 555 43.99 31.06 2.50
CA SER A 555 45.26 31.79 2.34
C SER A 555 46.14 31.19 1.24
N SER A 556 46.48 32.08 0.31
CA SER A 556 47.63 32.14 -0.61
C SER A 556 48.89 31.33 -0.25
N GLY A 557 49.54 30.79 -1.29
CA GLY A 557 50.94 30.39 -1.23
C GLY A 557 51.48 29.95 -2.59
N ALA A 558 52.09 30.90 -3.33
CA ALA A 558 52.97 30.63 -4.48
C ALA A 558 54.13 29.73 -4.04
N SER A 559 54.69 28.84 -4.87
CA SER A 559 55.65 29.20 -5.92
C SER A 559 56.41 27.95 -6.41
N LYS A 560 57.04 28.12 -7.57
CA LYS A 560 58.19 27.40 -8.18
C LYS A 560 57.92 26.36 -9.27
N ALA A 561 58.13 26.89 -10.47
CA ALA A 561 58.53 26.26 -11.71
C ALA A 561 59.70 25.28 -11.59
N SER A 562 59.72 24.30 -12.49
CA SER A 562 60.93 23.97 -13.27
C SER A 562 60.53 23.51 -14.67
N SER A 563 61.16 24.18 -15.63
CA SER A 563 61.20 23.96 -17.07
C SER A 563 61.75 22.59 -17.49
N VAL A 564 61.36 22.09 -18.67
CA VAL A 564 62.24 21.79 -19.83
C VAL A 564 61.33 21.59 -21.07
N ALA A 565 61.69 22.21 -22.19
CA ALA A 565 61.07 22.14 -23.52
C ALA A 565 62.05 21.44 -24.52
N PRO A 566 61.90 21.52 -25.85
CA PRO A 566 60.93 20.86 -26.73
C PRO A 566 61.60 20.13 -27.94
N SER A 567 60.82 19.45 -28.80
CA SER A 567 61.19 19.15 -30.20
C SER A 567 59.93 18.83 -31.02
N SER A 568 59.47 19.72 -31.90
CA SER A 568 59.55 19.66 -33.39
C SER A 568 58.99 18.35 -34.00
N ARG A 569 58.09 18.30 -34.99
CA ARG A 569 58.01 19.03 -36.28
C ARG A 569 56.66 18.67 -36.98
N ALA A 570 56.08 19.61 -37.74
CA ALA A 570 54.96 19.46 -38.70
C ALA A 570 55.46 18.87 -40.06
N PRO A 571 54.70 18.74 -41.18
CA PRO A 571 53.36 19.31 -41.51
C PRO A 571 52.40 18.48 -42.43
N SER A 572 51.21 19.08 -42.65
CA SER A 572 50.32 19.13 -43.84
C SER A 572 49.84 17.86 -44.55
N GLU A 573 48.52 17.73 -44.75
CA GLU A 573 47.86 17.88 -46.06
C GLU A 573 46.32 17.73 -45.95
N ALA A 574 45.61 18.54 -46.72
CA ALA A 574 44.23 18.38 -47.20
C ALA A 574 44.29 18.53 -48.75
N PRO A 575 43.22 18.43 -49.56
CA PRO A 575 41.83 18.01 -49.34
C PRO A 575 41.30 17.02 -50.44
N SER A 576 40.05 16.55 -50.35
CA SER A 576 39.16 16.33 -51.54
C SER A 576 37.73 15.89 -51.18
N ARG A 577 36.76 16.67 -51.68
CA ARG A 577 35.40 16.24 -52.14
C ARG A 577 35.56 15.75 -53.62
N PRO A 578 34.55 15.22 -54.37
CA PRO A 578 33.07 15.29 -54.22
C PRO A 578 32.27 14.02 -54.66
N GLY A 579 30.92 14.11 -54.67
CA GLY A 579 29.98 13.25 -55.42
C GLY A 579 28.72 12.96 -54.61
N SER A 580 27.55 13.60 -54.79
CA SER A 580 26.64 13.72 -55.95
C SER A 580 26.00 12.40 -56.42
N ALA A 581 24.69 12.25 -56.14
CA ALA A 581 23.61 11.66 -56.96
C ALA A 581 22.56 11.03 -56.01
N ALA A 582 21.34 11.55 -55.84
CA ALA A 582 20.23 11.73 -56.79
C ALA A 582 19.27 10.52 -56.88
N SER A 583 18.02 10.78 -56.49
CA SER A 583 16.77 10.16 -56.99
C SER A 583 16.50 8.70 -56.56
N VAL A 584 15.28 8.17 -56.46
CA VAL A 584 13.98 8.49 -57.08
C VAL A 584 12.85 8.15 -56.09
N ALA A 585 11.68 8.76 -56.33
CA ALA A 585 10.32 8.36 -55.96
C ALA A 585 10.07 6.82 -55.93
N SER A 586 8.98 6.27 -55.38
CA SER A 586 7.59 6.63 -55.61
C SER A 586 6.66 5.67 -54.86
N LEU A 587 5.42 6.12 -54.58
CA LEU A 587 4.14 5.38 -54.67
C LEU A 587 4.02 4.07 -53.87
N GLY A 588 3.09 3.89 -52.94
CA GLY A 588 1.64 4.05 -52.96
C GLY A 588 1.13 3.03 -51.92
N GLY A 589 0.12 3.30 -51.10
CA GLY A 589 -1.28 3.35 -51.50
C GLY A 589 -2.05 2.26 -50.73
N ALA A 590 -3.18 2.67 -50.15
CA ALA A 590 -4.38 1.89 -49.80
C ALA A 590 -4.25 0.73 -48.76
N GLU A 591 -4.90 0.82 -47.59
CA GLU A 591 -6.33 0.54 -47.34
C GLU A 591 -6.58 -0.96 -47.07
N ARG A 592 -6.94 -1.32 -45.83
CA ARG A 592 -8.26 -1.90 -45.49
C ARG A 592 -8.34 -2.41 -44.06
N ALA A 593 -9.51 -2.16 -43.50
CA ALA A 593 -10.05 -2.69 -42.26
C ALA A 593 -10.25 -4.21 -42.29
N ALA A 594 -10.15 -4.80 -41.11
CA ALA A 594 -11.13 -5.72 -40.53
C ALA A 594 -11.11 -5.52 -39.01
#